data_AF-A0A850SI18-F1
#
_entry.id   AF-A0A850SI18-F1
#
_cell.length_a   1.000
_cell.length_b   1.000
_cell.length_c   1.000
_cell.angle_alpha   90.00
_cell.angle_beta   90.00
_cell.angle_gamma   90.00
#
_symmetry.space_group_name_H-M   'P 1'
#
loop_
_entity.id
_entity.type
_entity.pdbx_description
1 polymer ?
#
loop_
_entity_poly.entity_id
_entity_poly.type
_entity_poly.pdbx_seq_one_letter_code
_entity_poly.pdbx_strand_id
1 'polypeptide(L)'
;MTSLDKVYYMRIALGIIAGVISGFVIAPEFDQGTSVGIAFGVAIAFFGISIGISKGMTKDQPKEVKKKAGYDGIVPFIFMNLVFMILVYSALHQGTILK
;
A
#
# COMPACT_ATOMS: atom_id res chain seq x y z
N MET A 1 1.72 22.66 4.50
CA MET A 1 1.54 21.36 3.84
C MET A 1 0.64 21.54 2.63
N THR A 2 1.19 21.32 1.42
CA THR A 2 0.44 21.45 0.16
C THR A 2 -0.54 20.29 0.00
N SER A 3 -1.50 20.40 -0.93
CA SER A 3 -2.44 19.31 -1.23
C SER A 3 -1.72 18.05 -1.75
N LEU A 4 -0.58 18.22 -2.44
CA LEU A 4 0.25 17.11 -2.90
C LEU A 4 0.99 16.43 -1.74
N ASP A 5 1.57 17.20 -0.80
CA ASP A 5 2.18 16.64 0.40
C ASP A 5 1.19 15.78 1.18
N LYS A 6 -0.06 16.25 1.31
CA LYS A 6 -1.11 15.46 1.97
C LYS A 6 -1.38 14.14 1.24
N VAL A 7 -1.42 14.15 -0.10
CA VAL A 7 -1.59 12.92 -0.91
C VAL A 7 -0.41 11.98 -0.75
N TYR A 8 0.82 12.52 -0.73
CA TYR A 8 2.05 11.77 -0.50
C TYR A 8 2.03 11.03 0.85
N TYR A 9 1.75 11.74 1.95
CA TYR A 9 1.69 11.12 3.28
C TYR A 9 0.50 10.16 3.45
N MET A 10 -0.65 10.47 2.84
CA MET A 10 -1.80 9.56 2.82
C MET A 10 -1.46 8.25 2.13
N ARG A 11 -0.73 8.29 1.01
CA ARG A 11 -0.25 7.10 0.30
C ARG A 11 0.77 6.30 1.09
N ILE A 12 1.65 6.96 1.84
CA ILE A 12 2.52 6.26 2.81
C ILE A 12 1.67 5.48 3.82
N ALA A 13 0.70 6.15 4.46
CA ALA A 13 -0.15 5.52 5.47
C ALA A 13 -0.95 4.33 4.90
N LEU A 14 -1.54 4.47 3.71
CA LEU A 14 -2.25 3.37 3.05
C LEU A 14 -1.32 2.23 2.62
N GLY A 15 -0.09 2.55 2.20
CA GLY A 15 0.92 1.54 1.87
C GLY A 15 1.27 0.69 3.09
N ILE A 16 1.49 1.32 4.25
CA ILE A 16 1.71 0.64 5.53
C ILE A 16 0.53 -0.28 5.87
N ILE A 17 -0.69 0.24 5.85
CA ILE A 17 -1.90 -0.53 6.18
C ILE A 17 -2.07 -1.72 5.24
N ALA A 18 -1.89 -1.51 3.93
CA ALA A 18 -1.97 -2.56 2.93
C ALA A 18 -0.91 -3.64 3.16
N GLY A 19 0.34 -3.25 3.46
CA GLY A 19 1.41 -4.18 3.77
C GLY A 19 1.12 -5.01 5.00
N VAL A 20 0.65 -4.37 6.08
CA VAL A 20 0.25 -5.08 7.31
C VAL A 20 -0.84 -6.11 7.00
N ILE A 21 -1.91 -5.72 6.31
CA ILE A 21 -3.00 -6.62 5.96
C ILE A 21 -2.50 -7.79 5.10
N SER A 22 -1.67 -7.53 4.08
CA SER A 22 -1.06 -8.57 3.25
C SER A 22 -0.28 -9.57 4.10
N GLY A 23 0.54 -9.10 5.04
CA GLY A 23 1.33 -9.97 5.92
C GLY A 23 0.49 -10.87 6.83
N PHE A 24 -0.71 -10.43 7.24
CA PHE A 24 -1.65 -11.24 8.03
C PHE A 24 -2.47 -12.23 7.19
N VAL A 25 -2.84 -11.86 5.96
CA VAL A 25 -3.72 -12.66 5.11
C VAL A 25 -2.95 -13.77 4.38
N ILE A 26 -1.67 -13.55 4.09
CA ILE A 26 -0.82 -14.57 3.45
C ILE A 26 -0.45 -15.62 4.50
N ALA A 27 -1.06 -16.80 4.37
CA ALA A 27 -0.77 -17.96 5.19
C ALA A 27 0.44 -18.74 4.64
N PRO A 28 1.22 -19.41 5.50
CA PRO A 28 2.44 -20.11 5.09
C PRO A 28 2.16 -21.37 4.26
N GLU A 29 0.94 -21.90 4.31
CA GLU A 29 0.53 -23.06 3.50
C GLU A 29 0.15 -22.69 2.05
N PHE A 30 0.02 -21.40 1.75
CA PHE A 30 -0.31 -20.96 0.39
C PHE A 30 0.87 -21.15 -0.55
N ASP A 31 0.57 -21.61 -1.77
CA ASP A 31 1.57 -21.66 -2.82
C ASP A 31 2.04 -20.23 -3.19
N GLN A 32 3.21 -20.16 -3.83
CA GLN A 32 3.81 -18.88 -4.20
C GLN A 32 2.90 -18.06 -5.13
N GLY A 33 2.16 -18.72 -6.04
CA GLY A 33 1.24 -18.05 -6.96
C GLY A 33 0.08 -17.39 -6.22
N THR A 34 -0.58 -18.14 -5.33
CA THR A 34 -1.66 -17.62 -4.48
C THR A 34 -1.18 -16.47 -3.59
N SER A 35 -0.03 -16.62 -2.95
CA SER A 35 0.56 -15.60 -2.07
C SER A 35 0.84 -14.29 -2.81
N VAL A 36 1.44 -14.40 -4.00
CA VAL A 36 1.69 -13.25 -4.87
C VAL A 36 0.36 -12.63 -5.34
N GLY A 37 -0.62 -13.45 -5.72
CA GLY A 37 -1.95 -12.99 -6.14
C GLY A 37 -2.66 -12.17 -5.05
N ILE A 38 -2.62 -12.63 -3.80
CA ILE A 38 -3.17 -11.92 -2.64
C ILE A 38 -2.43 -10.60 -2.42
N ALA A 39 -1.09 -10.63 -2.38
CA ALA A 39 -0.29 -9.42 -2.18
C ALA A 39 -0.59 -8.34 -3.23
N PHE A 40 -0.65 -8.72 -4.52
CA PHE A 40 -1.01 -7.81 -5.60
C PHE A 40 -2.47 -7.34 -5.49
N GLY A 41 -3.41 -8.22 -5.17
CA GLY A 41 -4.82 -7.88 -5.00
C GLY A 41 -5.04 -6.82 -3.92
N VAL A 42 -4.42 -7.01 -2.74
CA VAL A 42 -4.46 -6.03 -1.64
C VAL A 42 -3.82 -4.71 -2.06
N ALA A 43 -2.64 -4.75 -2.69
CA ALA A 43 -1.96 -3.54 -3.14
C ALA A 43 -2.81 -2.73 -4.13
N ILE A 44 -3.43 -3.39 -5.12
CA ILE A 44 -4.30 -2.76 -6.12
C ILE A 44 -5.55 -2.17 -5.47
N ALA A 45 -6.20 -2.91 -4.57
CA ALA A 45 -7.41 -2.44 -3.88
C ALA A 45 -7.13 -1.17 -3.07
N PHE A 46 -6.07 -1.18 -2.25
CA PHE A 46 -5.69 -0.02 -1.43
C PHE A 46 -5.18 1.15 -2.27
N PHE A 47 -4.46 0.87 -3.36
CA PHE A 47 -4.05 1.93 -4.28
C PHE A 47 -5.25 2.59 -4.97
N GLY A 48 -6.25 1.81 -5.37
CA GLY A 48 -7.53 2.31 -5.89
C GLY A 48 -8.25 3.23 -4.90
N ILE A 49 -8.32 2.83 -3.63
CA ILE A 49 -8.85 3.66 -2.55
C ILE A 49 -8.05 4.97 -2.43
N SER A 50 -6.71 4.90 -2.52
CA SER A 50 -5.85 6.09 -2.46
C SER A 50 -6.17 7.11 -3.56
N ILE A 51 -6.52 6.64 -4.77
CA ILE A 51 -6.91 7.52 -5.89
C ILE A 51 -8.25 8.22 -5.59
N GLY A 52 -9.20 7.50 -5.01
CA GLY A 52 -10.48 8.08 -4.58
C GLY A 52 -10.28 9.20 -3.57
N ILE A 53 -9.46 8.94 -2.55
CA ILE A 53 -9.14 9.92 -1.50
C ILE A 53 -8.36 11.11 -2.08
N SER A 54 -7.37 10.88 -2.95
CA SER A 54 -6.57 11.96 -3.54
C SER A 54 -7.39 12.91 -4.42
N LYS A 55 -8.41 12.38 -5.13
CA LYS A 55 -9.39 13.20 -5.87
C LYS A 55 -10.17 14.13 -4.94
N GLY A 56 -10.57 13.66 -3.76
CA GLY A 56 -11.22 14.48 -2.75
C GLY A 56 -10.30 15.59 -2.22
N MET A 57 -9.04 15.25 -1.93
CA MET A 57 -8.05 16.19 -1.37
C MET A 57 -7.60 17.27 -2.34
N THR A 58 -7.74 17.03 -3.65
CA THR A 58 -7.33 17.97 -4.70
C THR A 58 -8.49 18.58 -5.47
N LYS A 59 -9.74 18.42 -4.99
CA LYS A 59 -10.95 18.86 -5.69
C LYS A 59 -10.94 20.33 -6.08
N ASP A 60 -10.43 21.20 -5.21
CA ASP A 60 -10.43 22.67 -5.43
C ASP A 60 -9.10 23.18 -6.02
N GLN A 61 -8.20 22.29 -6.43
CA GLN A 61 -6.89 22.63 -6.95
C GLN A 61 -6.88 22.79 -8.48
N PRO A 62 -5.86 23.49 -9.03
CA PRO A 62 -5.65 23.56 -10.47
C PRO A 62 -5.54 22.18 -11.14
N LYS A 63 -5.88 22.10 -12.44
CA LYS A 63 -5.85 20.84 -13.22
C LYS A 63 -4.49 20.15 -13.17
N GLU A 64 -3.40 20.92 -13.16
CA GLU A 64 -2.04 20.39 -13.08
C GLU A 64 -1.78 19.64 -11.76
N VAL A 65 -2.22 20.21 -10.64
CA VAL A 65 -2.12 19.58 -9.30
C VAL A 65 -2.96 18.31 -9.23
N LYS A 66 -4.17 18.33 -9.79
CA LYS A 66 -5.05 17.15 -9.88
C LYS A 66 -4.41 16.02 -10.68
N LYS A 67 -3.79 16.35 -11.82
CA LYS A 67 -3.05 15.38 -12.63
C LYS A 67 -1.88 14.80 -11.84
N LYS A 68 -1.12 15.65 -11.15
CA LYS A 68 0.04 15.25 -10.34
C LYS A 68 -0.35 14.33 -9.17
N ALA A 69 -1.45 14.63 -8.48
CA ALA A 69 -1.98 13.78 -7.42
C ALA A 69 -2.35 12.36 -7.85
N GLY A 70 -2.56 12.12 -9.15
CA GLY A 70 -2.74 10.77 -9.69
C GLY A 70 -1.52 9.87 -9.48
N TYR A 71 -0.31 10.42 -9.61
CA TYR A 71 0.94 9.66 -9.55
C TYR A 71 1.88 10.03 -8.39
N ASP A 72 1.61 11.13 -7.69
CA ASP A 72 2.43 11.58 -6.58
C ASP A 72 2.36 10.64 -5.37
N GLY A 73 3.49 10.08 -4.95
CA GLY A 73 3.49 9.11 -3.84
C GLY A 73 3.16 7.66 -4.22
N ILE A 74 3.15 7.29 -5.51
CA ILE A 74 3.06 5.87 -5.94
C ILE A 74 4.23 5.05 -5.39
N VAL A 75 5.45 5.53 -5.62
CA VAL A 75 6.68 4.84 -5.22
C VAL A 75 6.71 4.58 -3.71
N PRO A 76 6.49 5.56 -2.82
CA PRO A 76 6.48 5.29 -1.38
C PRO A 76 5.31 4.41 -0.95
N PHE A 77 4.13 4.44 -1.61
CA PHE A 77 3.06 3.48 -1.33
C PHE A 77 3.52 2.04 -1.57
N ILE A 78 4.09 1.76 -2.75
CA ILE A 78 4.56 0.42 -3.12
C ILE A 78 5.67 -0.02 -2.17
N PHE A 79 6.64 0.85 -1.92
CA PHE A 79 7.76 0.56 -1.04
C PHE A 79 7.31 0.22 0.38
N MET A 80 6.43 1.04 0.96
CA MET A 80 5.92 0.81 2.31
C MET A 80 5.06 -0.45 2.41
N ASN A 81 4.25 -0.74 1.38
CA ASN A 81 3.48 -1.97 1.31
C ASN A 81 4.39 -3.21 1.36
N LEU A 82 5.42 -3.28 0.51
CA LEU A 82 6.33 -4.41 0.48
C LEU A 82 7.10 -4.57 1.80
N VAL A 83 7.65 -3.48 2.34
CA VAL A 83 8.41 -3.50 3.59
C VAL A 83 7.54 -4.02 4.74
N PHE A 84 6.34 -3.47 4.92
CA PHE A 84 5.47 -3.89 6.03
C PHE A 84 4.90 -5.29 5.84
N MET A 85 4.61 -5.71 4.60
CA MET A 85 4.22 -7.08 4.31
C MET A 85 5.31 -8.05 4.76
N ILE A 86 6.56 -7.82 4.37
CA ILE A 86 7.69 -8.68 4.76
C ILE A 86 7.86 -8.67 6.27
N LEU A 87 7.88 -7.49 6.91
CA LEU A 87 8.06 -7.37 8.36
C LEU A 87 6.97 -8.12 9.14
N VAL A 88 5.71 -7.94 8.78
CA VAL A 88 4.58 -8.60 9.47
C VAL A 88 4.59 -10.10 9.20
N TYR A 89 4.76 -10.51 7.94
CA TYR A 89 4.81 -11.92 7.60
C TYR A 89 5.95 -12.65 8.32
N SER A 90 7.15 -12.06 8.34
CA SER A 90 8.28 -12.60 9.08
C SER A 90 8.00 -12.66 10.58
N ALA A 91 7.47 -11.59 11.18
CA ALA A 91 7.16 -11.57 12.62
C ALA A 91 6.14 -12.64 13.02
N LEU A 92 5.14 -12.91 12.17
CA LEU A 92 4.10 -13.92 12.45
C LEU A 92 4.61 -15.36 12.28
N HIS A 93 5.53 -15.61 11.35
CA HIS A 93 5.95 -16.96 10.97
C HIS A 93 7.39 -17.33 11.35
N GLN A 94 8.12 -16.44 12.04
CA GLN A 94 9.52 -16.66 12.44
C GLN A 94 9.71 -17.96 13.24
N GLY A 95 8.73 -18.35 14.08
CA GLY A 95 8.77 -19.59 14.86
C GLY A 95 8.56 -20.88 14.05
N THR A 96 7.98 -20.78 12.86
CA THR A 96 7.77 -21.92 11.94
C THR A 96 8.98 -22.13 11.03
N ILE A 97 9.73 -21.06 10.73
CA ILE A 97 10.91 -21.08 9.85
C ILE A 97 12.17 -21.58 10.58
N LEU A 98 12.24 -21.44 11.92
CA LEU A 98 13.40 -21.81 12.74
C LEU A 98 13.31 -23.21 13.40
N LYS A 99 12.31 -24.00 13.05
CA LYS A 99 12.16 -25.41 13.47
C LYS A 99 12.53 -26.34 12.34
#